data_AF-N9VGW2-F1
#
_entry.id   AF-N9VGW2-F1
#
_cell.length_a   1.000
_cell.length_b   1.000
_cell.length_c   1.000
_cell.angle_alpha   90.00
_cell.angle_beta   90.00
_cell.angle_gamma   90.00
#
_symmetry.space_group_name_H-M   'P 1'
#
loop_
_entity.id
_entity.type
_entity.pdbx_description
1 polymer ?
#
loop_
_entity_poly.entity_id
_entity_poly.type
_entity_poly.pdbx_seq_one_letter_code
_entity_poly.pdbx_strand_id
1 'polypeptide(L)'
;MKIEKIKLQNFRCFGHEVVELNFEEELSILVGGNGSGKTAMLQAVSRLFGTSPAQRSVQRRDFHIPIDRQELQSGDSLFVEAVLSFPELEEQDASPLDAVPEFFNQMAASGEGEPLQARVRLQATWTDDGTPEGAIEEDIRWIRVLDDNFEWDDCSRVQAVERSSIQFIYLPANRDATTQVTALLKGRLWQAAKWSTAFRDAS
;
A
#
# COMPACT_ATOMS: atom_id res chain seq x y z
N MET A 1 8.08 -9.67 -6.91
CA MET A 1 7.69 -8.33 -6.48
C MET A 1 7.44 -8.34 -4.98
N LYS A 2 7.95 -7.36 -4.23
CA LYS A 2 7.65 -7.14 -2.81
C LYS A 2 7.45 -5.66 -2.50
N ILE A 3 6.78 -5.36 -1.38
CA ILE A 3 6.84 -4.01 -0.78
C ILE A 3 8.19 -3.93 -0.08
N GLU A 4 9.06 -3.04 -0.51
CA GLU A 4 10.37 -2.81 0.11
C GLU A 4 10.25 -1.82 1.27
N LYS A 5 9.45 -0.77 1.07
CA LYS A 5 9.34 0.34 2.02
C LYS A 5 7.95 0.95 1.99
N ILE A 6 7.48 1.38 3.16
CA ILE A 6 6.34 2.29 3.30
C ILE A 6 6.85 3.62 3.84
N LYS A 7 6.45 4.72 3.20
CA LYS A 7 6.60 6.08 3.72
C LYS A 7 5.22 6.66 4.02
N LEU A 8 5.07 7.38 5.11
CA LEU A 8 3.79 8.01 5.45
C LEU A 8 3.98 9.30 6.23
N GLN A 9 3.00 10.19 6.10
CA GLN A 9 2.96 11.48 6.79
C GLN A 9 1.50 11.80 7.15
N ASN A 10 1.31 12.42 8.31
CA ASN A 10 0.01 12.83 8.85
C ASN A 10 -1.03 11.71 8.90
N PHE A 11 -0.58 10.47 9.15
CA PHE A 11 -1.45 9.30 9.22
C PHE A 11 -1.60 8.81 10.66
N ARG A 12 -2.78 9.01 11.26
CA ARG A 12 -3.14 8.57 12.61
C ARG A 12 -2.16 9.05 13.68
N CYS A 13 -1.35 8.15 14.24
CA CYS A 13 -0.35 8.47 15.26
C CYS A 13 0.95 9.02 14.68
N PHE A 14 1.13 8.96 13.36
CA PHE A 14 2.30 9.49 12.68
C PHE A 14 2.02 10.94 12.26
N GLY A 15 2.83 11.86 12.77
CA GLY A 15 2.63 13.29 12.57
C GLY A 15 3.17 13.82 11.26
N HIS A 16 3.58 15.09 11.27
CA HIS A 16 4.06 15.82 10.11
C HIS A 16 5.44 15.37 9.61
N GLU A 17 6.21 14.66 10.41
CA GLU A 17 7.47 14.07 9.94
C GLU A 17 7.18 12.83 9.10
N VAL A 18 7.89 12.70 7.98
CA VAL A 18 7.80 11.51 7.14
C VAL A 18 8.43 10.34 7.89
N VAL A 19 7.64 9.29 8.12
CA VAL A 19 8.10 8.06 8.74
C VAL A 19 8.28 7.01 7.65
N GLU A 20 9.46 6.39 7.63
CA GLU A 20 9.78 5.29 6.73
C GLU A 20 9.89 3.96 7.49
N LEU A 21 9.37 2.89 6.91
CA LEU A 21 9.51 1.52 7.42
C LEU A 21 9.90 0.59 6.28
N ASN A 22 11.02 -0.10 6.45
CA ASN A 22 11.46 -1.15 5.52
C ASN A 22 10.79 -2.48 5.85
N PHE A 23 10.54 -3.27 4.81
CA PHE A 23 10.00 -4.61 4.89
C PHE A 23 11.01 -5.61 4.34
N GLU A 24 11.22 -6.68 5.11
CA GLU A 24 11.94 -7.86 4.68
C GLU A 24 11.12 -8.66 3.66
N GLU A 25 11.82 -9.43 2.84
CA GLU A 25 11.23 -10.19 1.73
C GLU A 25 10.21 -11.23 2.18
N GLU A 26 10.55 -12.02 3.19
CA GLU A 26 9.73 -13.14 3.64
C GLU A 26 8.86 -12.78 4.84
N LEU A 27 9.45 -12.12 5.85
CA LEU A 27 8.79 -11.88 7.12
C LEU A 27 9.29 -10.60 7.79
N SER A 28 8.36 -9.65 7.96
CA SER A 28 8.59 -8.44 8.77
C SER A 28 7.81 -8.53 10.08
N ILE A 29 8.50 -8.38 11.21
CA ILE A 29 7.87 -8.43 12.55
C ILE A 29 7.89 -7.03 13.18
N LEU A 30 6.70 -6.47 13.44
CA LEU A 30 6.56 -5.18 14.12
C LEU A 30 6.39 -5.38 15.63
N VAL A 31 7.36 -4.95 16.42
CA VAL A 31 7.36 -5.05 17.89
C VAL A 31 7.29 -3.66 18.52
N GLY A 32 6.46 -3.50 19.56
CA GLY A 32 6.33 -2.24 20.29
C GLY A 32 5.16 -2.25 21.26
N GLY A 33 5.07 -1.27 22.15
CA GLY A 33 3.97 -1.13 23.11
C GLY A 33 2.62 -0.77 22.49
N ASN A 34 1.56 -0.71 23.30
CA ASN A 34 0.26 -0.21 22.84
C ASN A 34 0.39 1.24 22.38
N GLY A 35 -0.26 1.58 21.27
CA GLY A 35 -0.19 2.93 20.69
C GLY A 35 1.09 3.24 19.90
N SER A 36 2.04 2.31 19.79
CA SER A 36 3.31 2.53 19.06
C SER A 36 3.20 2.57 17.53
N GLY A 37 1.98 2.64 16.97
CA GLY A 37 1.76 2.75 15.52
C GLY A 37 1.78 1.44 14.71
N LYS A 38 2.00 0.26 15.30
CA LYS A 38 1.99 -1.03 14.57
C LYS A 38 0.72 -1.24 13.74
N THR A 39 -0.45 -1.11 14.38
CA THR A 39 -1.73 -1.26 13.69
C THR A 39 -1.98 -0.12 12.70
N ALA A 40 -1.53 1.10 12.99
CA ALA A 40 -1.65 2.21 12.07
C ALA A 40 -0.85 1.96 10.78
N MET A 41 0.37 1.44 10.88
CA MET A 41 1.19 1.06 9.73
C MET A 41 0.48 0.01 8.85
N LEU A 42 -0.03 -1.08 9.43
CA LEU A 42 -0.76 -2.09 8.67
C LEU A 42 -2.04 -1.52 8.01
N GLN A 43 -2.65 -0.53 8.65
CA GLN A 43 -3.84 0.13 8.12
C GLN A 43 -3.48 1.10 6.98
N ALA A 44 -2.31 1.74 7.01
CA ALA A 44 -1.78 2.53 5.91
C ALA A 44 -1.57 1.64 4.66
N VAL A 45 -0.96 0.46 4.82
CA VAL A 45 -0.82 -0.54 3.74
C VAL A 45 -2.19 -1.00 3.24
N SER A 46 -3.16 -1.20 4.15
CA SER A 46 -4.54 -1.51 3.79
C SER A 46 -5.22 -0.41 2.96
N ARG A 47 -4.91 0.88 3.20
CA ARG A 47 -5.42 1.99 2.36
C ARG A 47 -4.90 1.87 0.95
N LEU A 48 -3.63 1.53 0.76
CA LEU A 48 -3.09 1.30 -0.59
C LEU A 48 -3.69 0.05 -1.25
N PHE A 49 -3.62 -1.11 -0.59
CA PHE A 49 -3.77 -2.41 -1.26
C PHE A 49 -4.80 -3.35 -0.64
N GLY A 50 -5.67 -2.88 0.25
CA GLY A 50 -6.72 -3.72 0.87
C GLY A 50 -7.58 -4.44 -0.18
N THR A 51 -8.25 -5.52 0.18
CA THR A 51 -9.02 -6.34 -0.78
C THR A 51 -10.45 -5.85 -1.02
N SER A 52 -10.89 -4.82 -0.29
CA SER A 52 -12.22 -4.23 -0.41
C SER A 52 -12.18 -2.70 -0.48
N PRO A 53 -13.18 -2.05 -1.09
CA PRO A 53 -13.28 -0.59 -1.09
C PRO A 53 -13.25 0.02 0.32
N ALA A 54 -13.91 -0.61 1.30
CA ALA A 54 -13.92 -0.14 2.69
C ALA A 54 -12.53 -0.17 3.35
N GLN A 55 -11.70 -1.16 3.00
CA GLN A 55 -10.31 -1.23 3.44
C GLN A 55 -9.43 -0.20 2.73
N ARG A 56 -9.72 0.12 1.48
CA ARG A 56 -8.98 1.06 0.63
C ARG A 56 -9.30 2.54 0.89
N SER A 57 -10.53 2.84 1.29
CA SER A 57 -11.01 4.22 1.49
C SER A 57 -10.39 4.88 2.72
N VAL A 58 -9.81 6.07 2.53
CA VAL A 58 -9.35 6.95 3.61
C VAL A 58 -10.55 7.46 4.41
N GLN A 59 -10.38 7.56 5.72
CA GLN A 59 -11.41 8.02 6.66
C GLN A 59 -10.90 9.21 7.47
N ARG A 60 -11.82 10.01 8.04
CA ARG A 60 -11.46 11.15 8.90
C ARG A 60 -10.47 10.77 10.00
N ARG A 61 -10.66 9.60 10.63
CA ARG A 61 -9.77 9.06 11.68
C ARG A 61 -8.36 8.70 11.20
N ASP A 62 -8.12 8.63 9.89
CA ASP A 62 -6.80 8.33 9.33
C ASP A 62 -5.91 9.57 9.34
N PHE A 63 -6.46 10.79 9.43
CA PHE A 63 -5.68 12.02 9.54
C PHE A 63 -5.12 12.18 10.96
N HIS A 64 -3.86 12.60 11.03
CA HIS A 64 -3.24 12.98 12.29
C HIS A 64 -3.80 14.32 12.79
N ILE A 65 -4.11 14.38 14.09
CA ILE A 65 -4.46 15.62 14.78
C ILE A 65 -3.35 15.89 15.82
N PRO A 66 -2.57 16.98 15.67
CA PRO A 66 -1.56 17.40 16.64
C PRO A 66 -2.14 17.61 18.05
N ILE A 67 -1.32 17.44 19.09
CA ILE A 67 -1.77 17.50 20.49
C ILE A 67 -2.28 18.87 20.93
N ASP A 68 -1.78 19.93 20.29
CA ASP A 68 -2.18 21.32 20.50
C ASP A 68 -3.46 21.69 19.74
N ARG A 69 -4.07 20.72 19.05
CA ARG A 69 -5.21 20.91 18.18
C ARG A 69 -6.32 19.92 18.50
N GLN A 70 -7.57 20.38 18.39
CA GLN A 70 -8.74 19.56 18.74
C GLN A 70 -9.39 18.88 17.53
N GLU A 71 -9.32 19.51 16.36
CA GLU A 71 -10.07 19.09 15.17
C GLU A 71 -9.28 19.29 13.87
N LEU A 72 -9.68 18.59 12.81
CA LEU A 72 -9.20 18.83 11.44
C LEU A 72 -9.63 20.21 10.88
N GLN A 73 -8.93 20.67 9.86
CA GLN A 73 -9.02 21.99 9.25
C GLN A 73 -8.99 21.73 7.75
N SER A 74 -9.80 22.48 7.02
CA SER A 74 -9.84 22.35 5.57
C SER A 74 -8.45 22.53 4.97
N GLY A 75 -8.03 21.54 4.19
CA GLY A 75 -6.68 21.48 3.59
C GLY A 75 -5.70 20.57 4.33
N ASP A 76 -6.05 20.02 5.50
CA ASP A 76 -5.24 18.98 6.13
C ASP A 76 -5.08 17.80 5.17
N SER A 77 -3.85 17.37 4.97
CA SER A 77 -3.52 16.31 4.03
C SER A 77 -2.62 15.25 4.66
N LEU A 78 -2.75 14.04 4.15
CA LEU A 78 -1.91 12.90 4.48
C LEU A 78 -1.41 12.23 3.20
N PHE A 79 -0.34 11.46 3.33
CA PHE A 79 0.05 10.53 2.28
C PHE A 79 0.52 9.19 2.85
N VAL A 80 0.36 8.16 2.03
CA VAL A 80 0.97 6.83 2.22
C VAL A 80 1.59 6.43 0.89
N GLU A 81 2.89 6.18 0.89
CA GLU A 81 3.66 5.75 -0.27
C GLU A 81 4.22 4.35 -0.02
N ALA A 82 4.13 3.49 -1.04
CA ALA A 82 4.85 2.23 -1.10
C ALA A 82 5.92 2.28 -2.18
N VAL A 83 7.11 1.82 -1.82
CA VAL A 83 8.18 1.48 -2.76
C VAL A 83 8.13 -0.03 -2.96
N LEU A 84 7.97 -0.43 -4.21
CA LEU A 84 7.93 -1.82 -4.64
C LEU A 84 9.26 -2.18 -5.29
N SER A 85 9.83 -3.33 -4.93
CA SER A 85 10.99 -3.90 -5.60
C SER A 85 10.66 -5.22 -6.27
N PHE A 86 11.52 -5.60 -7.20
CA PHE A 86 11.34 -6.78 -8.05
C PHE A 86 12.61 -7.65 -8.01
N PRO A 87 12.87 -8.36 -6.88
CA PRO A 87 14.04 -9.24 -6.74
C PRO A 87 14.18 -10.26 -7.88
N GLU A 88 13.06 -10.71 -8.44
CA GLU A 88 13.02 -11.65 -9.56
C GLU A 88 13.67 -11.11 -10.85
N LEU A 89 13.83 -9.79 -10.98
CA LEU A 89 14.50 -9.18 -12.13
C LEU A 89 16.03 -9.12 -11.96
N GLU A 90 16.53 -9.37 -10.75
CA GLU A 90 17.96 -9.41 -10.44
C GLU A 90 18.56 -10.80 -10.67
N GLU A 91 17.74 -11.86 -10.60
CA GLU A 91 18.17 -13.24 -10.82
C GLU A 91 18.46 -13.51 -12.31
N GLN A 92 19.70 -13.87 -12.64
CA GLN A 92 20.18 -14.09 -14.02
C GLN A 92 19.72 -15.41 -14.65
N ASP A 93 19.01 -16.28 -13.92
CA ASP A 93 18.55 -17.57 -14.45
C ASP A 93 17.25 -17.38 -15.25
N ALA A 94 17.43 -17.34 -16.58
CA ALA A 94 16.44 -17.16 -17.63
C ALA A 94 15.36 -18.26 -17.71
N SER A 95 14.62 -18.47 -16.64
CA SER A 95 13.26 -18.97 -16.74
C SER A 95 12.35 -17.83 -17.21
N PRO A 96 11.37 -18.06 -18.11
CA PRO A 96 10.48 -17.00 -18.55
C PRO A 96 9.75 -16.45 -17.32
N LEU A 97 10.17 -15.27 -16.89
CA LEU A 97 9.58 -14.56 -15.76
C LEU A 97 8.13 -14.25 -16.14
N ASP A 98 7.22 -15.07 -15.62
CA ASP A 98 5.79 -14.93 -15.83
C ASP A 98 5.35 -13.71 -15.00
N ALA A 99 5.07 -12.62 -15.70
CA ALA A 99 4.39 -11.42 -15.21
C ALA A 99 5.19 -10.35 -14.43
N VAL A 100 5.77 -9.39 -15.16
CA VAL A 100 5.65 -7.95 -14.77
C VAL A 100 5.21 -6.98 -15.91
N PRO A 101 4.35 -7.34 -16.90
CA PRO A 101 3.85 -6.35 -17.86
C PRO A 101 3.12 -5.16 -17.23
N GLU A 102 2.44 -5.40 -16.10
CA GLU A 102 1.49 -4.44 -15.52
C GLU A 102 2.17 -3.20 -14.91
N PHE A 103 3.43 -3.32 -14.48
CA PHE A 103 4.15 -2.23 -13.80
C PHE A 103 5.34 -1.69 -14.58
N PHE A 104 5.72 -2.31 -15.71
CA PHE A 104 6.92 -1.96 -16.45
C PHE A 104 6.99 -0.46 -16.81
N ASN A 105 5.85 0.13 -17.17
CA ASN A 105 5.76 1.56 -17.52
C ASN A 105 5.85 2.52 -16.31
N GLN A 106 5.85 1.99 -15.09
CA GLN A 106 5.83 2.76 -13.84
C GLN A 106 7.12 2.59 -13.03
N MET A 107 8.05 1.75 -13.50
CA MET A 107 9.33 1.51 -12.84
C MET A 107 10.33 2.63 -13.11
N ALA A 108 11.20 2.86 -12.13
CA ALA A 108 12.36 3.74 -12.21
C ALA A 108 13.58 3.02 -11.60
N ALA A 109 14.77 3.37 -12.07
CA ALA A 109 16.03 2.88 -11.52
C ALA A 109 16.87 4.06 -11.02
N SER A 110 17.69 3.83 -9.99
CA SER A 110 18.60 4.86 -9.43
C SER A 110 19.78 5.15 -10.35
N GLY A 111 20.06 4.26 -11.31
CA GLY A 111 21.18 4.33 -12.24
C GLY A 111 21.19 3.12 -13.17
N GLU A 112 22.18 3.07 -14.06
CA GLU A 112 22.38 1.94 -14.96
C GLU A 112 22.80 0.69 -14.17
N GLY A 113 22.05 -0.40 -14.31
CA GLY A 113 22.30 -1.67 -13.60
C GLY A 113 21.78 -1.72 -12.16
N GLU A 114 21.17 -0.63 -11.66
CA GLU A 114 20.52 -0.62 -10.35
C GLU A 114 19.13 -1.30 -10.40
N PRO A 115 18.66 -1.88 -9.28
CA PRO A 115 17.34 -2.51 -9.21
C PRO A 115 16.20 -1.59 -9.64
N LEU A 116 15.26 -2.14 -10.40
CA LEU A 116 14.03 -1.44 -10.76
C LEU A 116 13.12 -1.36 -9.54
N GLN A 117 12.59 -0.16 -9.29
CA GLN A 117 11.62 0.11 -8.24
C GLN A 117 10.40 0.81 -8.81
N ALA A 118 9.22 0.54 -8.25
CA ALA A 118 8.00 1.27 -8.58
C ALA A 118 7.47 1.96 -7.32
N ARG A 119 7.16 3.25 -7.42
CA ARG A 119 6.62 4.04 -6.31
C ARG A 119 5.15 4.36 -6.54
N VAL A 120 4.31 4.00 -5.59
CA VAL A 120 2.90 4.38 -5.59
C VAL A 120 2.59 5.17 -4.34
N ARG A 121 2.02 6.36 -4.51
CA ARG A 121 1.60 7.21 -3.40
C ARG A 121 0.10 7.45 -3.47
N LEU A 122 -0.56 7.25 -2.34
CA LEU A 122 -1.90 7.74 -2.06
C LEU A 122 -1.76 9.06 -1.31
N GLN A 123 -2.47 10.08 -1.76
CA GLN A 123 -2.60 11.36 -1.09
C GLN A 123 -4.08 11.64 -0.85
N ALA A 124 -4.40 12.16 0.33
CA ALA A 124 -5.76 12.57 0.65
C ALA A 124 -5.79 13.91 1.34
N THR A 125 -6.80 14.71 1.02
CA THR A 125 -7.05 16.03 1.62
C THR A 125 -8.43 16.04 2.23
N TRP A 126 -8.52 16.50 3.47
CA TRP A 126 -9.77 16.69 4.18
C TRP A 126 -10.26 18.13 4.03
N THR A 127 -11.56 18.30 3.78
CA THR A 127 -12.23 19.60 3.72
C THR A 127 -13.48 19.58 4.59
N ASP A 128 -13.68 20.64 5.38
CA ASP A 128 -14.92 20.84 6.11
C ASP A 128 -16.07 21.15 5.13
N ASP A 129 -17.05 20.26 5.06
CA ASP A 129 -18.30 20.42 4.29
C ASP A 129 -19.53 20.64 5.20
N GLY A 130 -19.31 20.87 6.49
CA GLY A 130 -20.36 21.03 7.51
C GLY A 130 -20.89 19.70 8.08
N THR A 131 -20.35 18.55 7.67
CA THR A 131 -20.67 17.24 8.25
C THR A 131 -19.63 16.79 9.28
N PRO A 132 -19.98 15.87 10.22
CA PRO A 132 -19.01 15.35 11.18
C PRO A 132 -17.82 14.61 10.55
N GLU A 133 -18.00 14.04 9.36
CA GLU A 133 -16.95 13.32 8.64
C GLU A 133 -16.13 14.24 7.74
N GLY A 134 -16.70 15.36 7.29
CA GLY A 134 -16.15 16.21 6.23
C GLY A 134 -16.12 15.52 4.87
N ALA A 135 -15.62 16.24 3.87
CA ALA A 135 -15.30 15.70 2.57
C ALA A 135 -13.83 15.25 2.51
N ILE A 136 -13.58 14.06 1.96
CA ILE A 136 -12.22 13.53 1.74
C ILE A 136 -12.04 13.34 0.24
N GLU A 137 -11.06 14.05 -0.32
CA GLU A 137 -10.60 13.85 -1.68
C GLU A 137 -9.32 13.01 -1.62
N GLU A 138 -9.35 11.81 -2.19
CA GLU A 138 -8.19 10.92 -2.29
C GLU A 138 -7.80 10.68 -3.75
N ASP A 139 -6.49 10.64 -4.02
CA ASP A 139 -5.94 10.30 -5.33
C ASP A 139 -4.71 9.41 -5.14
N ILE A 140 -4.48 8.49 -6.07
CA ILE A 140 -3.39 7.53 -6.02
C ILE A 140 -2.63 7.57 -7.35
N ARG A 141 -1.32 7.78 -7.28
CA ARG A 141 -0.48 8.00 -8.47
C ARG A 141 0.83 7.24 -8.41
N TRP A 142 1.33 6.92 -9.60
CA TRP A 142 2.67 6.37 -9.82
C TRP A 142 3.70 7.51 -9.86
N ILE A 143 4.76 7.39 -9.07
CA ILE A 143 5.90 8.29 -9.08
C ILE A 143 7.04 7.59 -9.85
N ARG A 144 7.49 8.19 -10.95
CA ARG A 144 8.46 7.60 -11.89
C ARG A 144 9.90 8.08 -11.69
N VAL A 145 10.16 8.70 -10.55
CA VAL A 145 11.50 9.09 -10.09
C VAL A 145 11.71 8.51 -8.70
N LEU A 146 12.95 8.26 -8.31
CA LEU A 146 13.25 7.66 -7.00
C LEU A 146 13.56 8.69 -5.92
N ASP A 147 13.92 9.90 -6.31
CA ASP A 147 14.05 11.04 -5.41
C ASP A 147 12.70 11.71 -5.13
N ASP A 148 12.67 12.64 -4.18
CA ASP A 148 11.45 13.40 -3.86
C ASP A 148 11.28 14.64 -4.76
N ASN A 149 11.99 14.72 -5.89
CA ASN A 149 11.89 15.82 -6.84
C ASN A 149 10.90 15.47 -7.97
N PHE A 150 9.62 15.42 -7.61
CA PHE A 150 8.51 15.21 -8.55
C PHE A 150 7.35 16.16 -8.29
N GLU A 151 6.62 16.46 -9.34
CA GLU A 151 5.36 17.19 -9.26
C GLU A 151 4.20 16.20 -9.21
N TRP A 152 3.34 16.31 -8.19
CA TRP A 152 2.21 15.39 -8.00
C TRP A 152 1.27 15.40 -9.21
N ASP A 153 1.02 16.58 -9.77
CA ASP A 153 0.06 16.76 -10.86
C ASP A 153 0.51 16.13 -12.18
N ASP A 154 1.82 15.94 -12.36
CA ASP A 154 2.42 15.28 -13.53
C ASP A 154 2.45 13.74 -13.39
N CYS A 155 2.24 13.22 -12.18
CA CYS A 155 2.25 11.79 -11.92
C CYS A 155 0.99 11.12 -12.50
N SER A 156 1.16 9.95 -13.13
CA SER A 156 0.03 9.21 -13.70
C SER A 156 -0.81 8.54 -12.62
N ARG A 157 -2.14 8.65 -12.71
CA ARG A 157 -3.07 7.96 -11.80
C ARG A 157 -2.94 6.43 -11.89
N VAL A 158 -3.02 5.77 -10.74
CA VAL A 158 -3.05 4.31 -10.66
C VAL A 158 -4.44 3.81 -11.05
N GLN A 159 -4.48 2.93 -12.05
CA GLN A 159 -5.73 2.33 -12.49
C GLN A 159 -6.21 1.25 -11.50
N ALA A 160 -7.52 1.00 -11.45
CA ALA A 160 -8.08 -0.02 -10.55
C ALA A 160 -7.51 -1.43 -10.81
N VAL A 161 -7.16 -1.74 -12.06
CA VAL A 161 -6.53 -3.01 -12.44
C VAL A 161 -5.10 -3.10 -11.89
N GLU A 162 -4.30 -2.06 -12.07
CA GLU A 162 -2.93 -1.94 -11.54
C GLU A 162 -2.92 -1.95 -10.00
N ARG A 163 -3.86 -1.28 -9.34
CA ARG A 163 -3.98 -1.30 -7.87
C ARG A 163 -4.37 -2.68 -7.34
N SER A 164 -5.08 -3.49 -8.12
CA SER A 164 -5.64 -4.78 -7.68
C SER A 164 -4.73 -5.98 -7.95
N SER A 165 -3.59 -5.78 -8.63
CA SER A 165 -2.53 -6.78 -8.77
C SER A 165 -1.76 -6.99 -7.46
N ILE A 166 -1.76 -6.00 -6.57
CA ILE A 166 -1.26 -6.12 -5.18
C ILE A 166 -2.46 -6.25 -4.24
N GLN A 167 -2.44 -7.25 -3.37
CA GLN A 167 -3.49 -7.49 -2.39
C GLN A 167 -2.90 -7.61 -0.99
N PHE A 168 -3.30 -6.71 -0.10
CA PHE A 168 -2.99 -6.78 1.31
C PHE A 168 -4.12 -7.45 2.09
N ILE A 169 -3.81 -8.60 2.68
CA ILE A 169 -4.75 -9.36 3.50
C ILE A 169 -4.44 -9.11 4.97
N TYR A 170 -5.26 -8.27 5.59
CA TYR A 170 -5.12 -7.94 7.01
C TYR A 170 -5.89 -8.93 7.89
N LEU A 171 -5.17 -9.77 8.63
CA LEU A 171 -5.72 -10.65 9.66
C LEU A 171 -5.67 -9.97 11.04
N PRO A 172 -6.78 -9.45 11.59
CA PRO A 172 -6.82 -8.85 12.91
C PRO A 172 -6.70 -9.92 14.00
N ALA A 173 -6.35 -9.50 15.21
CA ALA A 173 -6.28 -10.38 16.38
C ALA A 173 -7.66 -10.98 16.78
N ASN A 174 -8.76 -10.46 16.23
CA ASN A 174 -10.13 -10.82 16.56
C ASN A 174 -10.52 -12.11 15.81
N ARG A 175 -11.04 -13.09 16.56
CA ARG A 175 -11.18 -14.51 16.21
C ARG A 175 -12.20 -14.91 15.13
N ASP A 176 -12.54 -14.07 14.17
CA ASP A 176 -13.31 -14.54 12.99
C ASP A 176 -12.38 -14.77 11.79
N ALA A 177 -11.42 -15.66 12.01
CA ALA A 177 -10.52 -16.12 10.96
C ALA A 177 -11.30 -16.75 9.79
N THR A 178 -12.44 -17.37 10.07
CA THR A 178 -13.27 -18.05 9.05
C THR A 178 -13.78 -17.09 7.99
N THR A 179 -14.31 -15.92 8.39
CA THR A 179 -14.79 -14.93 7.42
C THR A 179 -13.65 -14.41 6.54
N GLN A 180 -12.47 -14.19 7.12
CA GLN A 180 -11.33 -13.67 6.38
C GLN A 180 -10.66 -14.70 5.47
N VAL A 181 -10.51 -15.93 5.96
CA VAL A 181 -10.04 -17.07 5.17
C VAL A 181 -11.03 -17.37 4.04
N THR A 182 -12.34 -17.29 4.29
CA THR A 182 -13.34 -17.49 3.23
C THR A 182 -13.26 -16.41 2.15
N ALA A 183 -13.00 -15.15 2.52
CA ALA A 183 -12.76 -14.10 1.54
C ALA A 183 -11.49 -14.34 0.72
N LEU A 184 -10.41 -14.81 1.37
CA LEU A 184 -9.15 -15.21 0.72
C LEU A 184 -9.37 -16.38 -0.26
N LEU A 185 -10.12 -17.40 0.17
CA LEU A 185 -10.47 -18.59 -0.63
C LEU A 185 -11.48 -18.30 -1.75
N LYS A 186 -12.22 -17.20 -1.69
CA LYS A 186 -13.09 -16.75 -2.80
C LYS A 186 -12.38 -15.77 -3.74
N GLY A 187 -11.20 -15.28 -3.34
CA GLY A 187 -10.38 -14.35 -4.11
C GLY A 187 -9.57 -15.01 -5.22
N ARG A 188 -8.81 -14.18 -5.94
CA ARG A 188 -7.94 -14.61 -7.05
C ARG A 188 -6.89 -15.64 -6.63
N LEU A 189 -6.45 -15.63 -5.37
CA LEU A 189 -5.51 -16.62 -4.81
C LEU A 189 -6.03 -18.06 -4.93
N TRP A 190 -7.31 -18.32 -4.68
CA TRP A 190 -7.89 -19.66 -4.84
C TRP A 190 -8.08 -20.05 -6.31
N GLN A 191 -8.37 -19.08 -7.18
CA GLN A 191 -8.41 -19.33 -8.62
C GLN A 191 -7.01 -19.66 -9.18
N ALA A 192 -5.98 -18.95 -8.73
CA ALA A 192 -4.58 -19.24 -9.06
C ALA A 192 -4.13 -20.59 -8.50
N ALA A 193 -4.49 -20.93 -7.25
CA ALA A 193 -4.20 -22.24 -6.66
C ALA A 193 -4.89 -23.40 -7.39
N LYS A 194 -6.12 -23.21 -7.93
CA LYS A 194 -6.79 -24.19 -8.79
C LYS A 194 -6.13 -24.38 -10.15
N TRP A 195 -5.35 -23.40 -10.61
CA TRP A 195 -4.69 -23.42 -11.91
C TRP A 195 -3.25 -23.93 -11.84
N SER A 196 -2.67 -24.11 -10.65
CA SER A 196 -1.37 -24.75 -10.52
C SER A 196 -1.47 -26.26 -10.79
N THR A 197 -0.61 -26.76 -11.66
CA THR A 197 -0.53 -28.19 -12.04
C THR A 197 -0.25 -29.07 -10.81
N ALA A 198 0.57 -28.57 -9.87
CA ALA A 198 0.88 -29.25 -8.61
C ALA A 198 -0.34 -29.57 -7.72
N PHE A 199 -1.42 -28.78 -7.80
CA PHE A 199 -2.64 -29.04 -7.02
C PHE A 199 -3.63 -29.96 -7.76
N ARG A 200 -3.61 -29.95 -9.10
CA ARG A 200 -4.41 -30.86 -9.94
C ARG A 200 -3.99 -32.32 -9.80
N ASP A 201 -2.69 -32.58 -9.63
CA ASP A 201 -2.16 -33.94 -9.50
C ASP A 201 -2.26 -34.51 -8.07
N ALA A 202 -2.64 -33.67 -7.09
CA ALA A 202 -2.80 -34.04 -5.69
C ALA A 202 -4.26 -34.23 -5.23
N SER A 203 -5.24 -34.09 -6.14
CA SER A 203 -6.68 -34.24 -5.87
C SER A 203 -7.28 -35.52 -6.48
#